data_AF-J4UYT0-F1
#
_entry.id   AF-J4UYT0-F1
#
_cell.length_a   1.000
_cell.length_b   1.000
_cell.length_c   1.000
_cell.angle_alpha   90.00
_cell.angle_beta   90.00
_cell.angle_gamma   90.00
#
_symmetry.space_group_name_H-M   'P 1'
#
loop_
_entity.id
_entity.type
_entity.pdbx_description
1 polymer ?
#
loop_
_entity_poly.entity_id
_entity_poly.type
_entity_poly.pdbx_seq_one_letter_code
_entity_poly.pdbx_strand_id
1 'polypeptide(L)' 'MDMNFELLRLCGEVWAFGERITEGMAAEIAHAERLQKNIRYFTTKCEEVSP' A
#
# COMPACT_ATOMS: atom_id res chain seq x y z
N MET A 1 10.01 6.92 13.27
CA MET A 1 8.84 6.66 12.39
C MET A 1 9.22 5.51 11.44
N ASP A 2 9.85 4.45 11.96
CA ASP A 2 10.65 3.53 11.13
C ASP A 2 10.14 2.09 11.14
N MET A 3 9.27 1.75 12.09
CA MET A 3 8.78 0.38 12.25
C MET A 3 7.90 -0.09 11.07
N ASN A 4 7.13 0.84 10.51
CA ASN A 4 6.19 0.53 9.44
C ASN A 4 6.89 0.20 8.11
N PHE A 5 7.92 0.97 7.75
CA PHE A 5 8.72 0.71 6.55
C PHE A 5 9.58 -0.55 6.68
N GLU A 6 10.09 -0.85 7.87
CA GLU A 6 10.81 -2.11 8.10
C GLU A 6 9.87 -3.33 8.01
N LEU A 7 8.64 -3.21 8.50
CA LEU A 7 7.64 -4.27 8.36
C LEU A 7 7.25 -4.50 6.89
N LEU A 8 7.12 -3.44 6.10
CA LEU A 8 6.87 -3.50 4.64
C LEU A 8 7.89 -4.36 3.88
N ARG A 9 9.13 -4.46 4.37
CA ARG A 9 10.17 -5.31 3.76
C ARG A 9 9.84 -6.80 3.90
N LEU A 10 9.21 -7.17 5.03
CA LEU A 10 8.79 -8.53 5.34
C LEU A 10 7.48 -8.93 4.63
N CYS A 11 6.66 -7.96 4.23
CA CYS A 11 5.40 -8.21 3.54
C CYS A 11 5.62 -8.74 2.10
N GLY A 12 4.76 -9.66 1.64
CA GLY A 12 4.77 -10.14 0.25
C GLY A 12 4.02 -9.19 -0.71
N GLU A 13 2.97 -8.56 -0.23
CA GLU A 13 2.10 -7.65 -0.96
C GLU A 13 1.54 -6.56 -0.04
N VAL A 14 1.11 -5.45 -0.62
CA VAL A 14 0.55 -4.29 0.07
C VAL A 14 -0.85 -4.00 -0.46
N TRP A 15 -1.83 -3.92 0.42
CA TRP A 15 -3.22 -3.68 0.05
C TRP A 15 -3.64 -2.30 0.54
N ALA A 16 -3.89 -1.39 -0.39
CA ALA A 16 -4.33 -0.04 -0.11
C ALA A 16 -5.85 0.04 -0.23
N PHE A 17 -6.54 0.29 0.88
CA PHE A 17 -8.00 0.38 0.93
C PHE A 17 -8.47 1.84 1.00
N GLY A 18 -9.48 2.18 0.22
CA GLY A 18 -10.19 3.45 0.32
C GLY A 18 -10.46 4.13 -1.03
N GLU A 19 -11.30 5.16 -1.00
CA GLU A 19 -11.63 5.98 -2.18
C GLU A 19 -10.62 7.09 -2.43
N ARG A 20 -9.82 7.44 -1.42
CA ARG A 20 -8.81 8.50 -1.49
C ARG A 20 -7.51 8.04 -0.84
N ILE A 21 -6.40 8.25 -1.54
CA ILE A 21 -5.04 8.10 -1.01
C ILE A 21 -4.67 9.38 -0.25
N THR A 22 -4.36 9.24 1.04
CA THR A 22 -3.82 10.33 1.86
C THR A 22 -2.31 10.49 1.65
N GLU A 23 -1.73 11.62 2.06
CA GLU A 23 -0.29 11.86 1.96
C GLU A 23 0.53 10.77 2.68
N GLY A 24 0.08 10.31 3.85
CA GLY A 24 0.73 9.22 4.58
C GLY A 24 0.70 7.90 3.81
N MET A 25 -0.47 7.55 3.24
CA MET A 25 -0.61 6.35 2.41
C MET A 25 0.26 6.42 1.16
N ALA A 26 0.35 7.59 0.51
CA ALA A 26 1.20 7.78 -0.66
C ALA A 26 2.68 7.52 -0.34
N ALA A 27 3.14 7.95 0.84
CA ALA A 27 4.51 7.67 1.30
C ALA A 27 4.78 6.18 1.51
N GLU A 28 3.81 5.43 2.06
CA GLU A 28 3.89 3.97 2.24
C GLU A 28 3.89 3.23 0.90
N ILE A 29 3.00 3.63 -0.02
CA ILE A 29 2.90 3.08 -1.38
C ILE A 29 4.21 3.32 -2.15
N ALA A 30 4.73 4.55 -2.16
CA ALA A 30 5.99 4.86 -2.84
C ALA A 30 7.17 4.04 -2.29
N HIS A 31 7.17 3.76 -0.99
CA HIS A 31 8.18 2.89 -0.39
C HIS A 31 8.01 1.43 -0.84
N ALA A 32 6.78 0.93 -0.92
CA ALA A 32 6.46 -0.41 -1.41
C ALA A 32 6.81 -0.58 -2.90
N GLU A 33 6.57 0.44 -3.74
CA GLU A 33 6.95 0.47 -5.15
C GLU A 33 8.47 0.39 -5.31
N ARG A 34 9.22 1.15 -4.50
CA ARG A 34 10.69 1.09 -4.48
C ARG A 34 11.23 -0.28 -4.08
N LEU A 35 10.49 -1.02 -3.26
CA LEU A 35 10.79 -2.41 -2.88
C LEU A 35 10.27 -3.45 -3.89
N GLN A 36 9.70 -3.00 -5.02
CA GLN A 36 9.07 -3.84 -6.04
C GLN A 36 8.02 -4.81 -5.48
N LYS A 37 7.30 -4.38 -4.44
CA LYS A 37 6.20 -5.16 -3.86
C LYS A 37 4.97 -5.05 -4.76
N ASN A 38 4.15 -6.10 -4.76
CA ASN A 38 2.86 -6.05 -5.42
C ASN A 38 1.90 -5.17 -4.61
N ILE A 39 1.32 -4.15 -5.23
CA ILE A 39 0.39 -3.22 -4.57
C ILE A 39 -0.98 -3.38 -5.21
N ARG A 40 -1.98 -3.69 -4.38
CA ARG A 40 -3.37 -3.87 -4.80
C ARG A 40 -4.22 -2.80 -4.16
N TYR A 41 -5.04 -2.17 -4.99
CA TYR A 41 -5.95 -1.12 -4.54
C TYR A 41 -7.34 -1.72 -4.36
N PHE A 42 -8.00 -1.34 -3.28
CA PHE A 42 -9.34 -1.81 -2.93
C PHE A 42 -10.23 -0.62 -2.56
N THR A 43 -11.51 -0.72 -2.88
CA THR A 43 -12.51 0.26 -2.47
C THR A 43 -12.83 0.12 -0.97
N THR A 44 -13.61 1.06 -0.43
CA THR A 44 -14.15 1.03 0.95
C THR A 44 -15.04 -0.19 1.22
N LYS A 45 -15.47 -0.91 0.17
CA LYS A 45 -16.27 -2.14 0.26
C LYS A 45 -15.44 -3.42 0.10
N CYS A 46 -14.11 -3.31 0.16
CA CYS A 46 -13.19 -4.42 -0.07
C CYS A 46 -13.29 -5.04 -1.47
N GLU A 47 -13.74 -4.26 -2.46
CA GLU A 47 -13.75 -4.67 -3.85
C GLU A 47 -12.43 -4.26 -4.49
N GLU A 48 -11.75 -5.19 -5.16
CA GLU A 48 -10.50 -4.88 -5.85
C GLU A 48 -10.78 -3.93 -7.01
N VAL A 49 -10.08 -2.81 -7.03
CA VAL A 49 -10.04 -1.92 -8.19
C VAL A 49 -8.94 -2.44 -9.11
N SER A 50 -9.29 -3.44 -9.91
CA SER A 50 -8.50 -3.83 -11.06
C SER A 50 -8.61 -2.76 -12.16
N PRO A 51 -7.53 -2.49 -12.92
CA PRO A 51 -7.57 -1.58 -14.07
C PRO A 51 -8.52 -2.05 -15.17
#